data_AF-A0A7D9I740-F1
#
_entry.id   AF-A0A7D9I740-F1
#
_cell.length_a   1.000
_cell.length_b   1.000
_cell.length_c   1.000
_cell.angle_alpha   90.00
_cell.angle_beta   90.00
_cell.angle_gamma   90.00
#
_symmetry.space_group_name_H-M   'P 1'
#
loop_
_entity.id
_entity.type
_entity.pdbx_description
1 polymer ?
#
loop_
_entity_poly.entity_id
_entity_poly.type
_entity_poly.pdbx_seq_one_letter_code
_entity_poly.pdbx_strand_id
1 'polypeptide(L)' 'MATYGRIEEYDETEEWPQYIERMDHYFEANKMDDDDKKRSIFLSVIGAKTL' A
#
# COMPACT_ATOMS: atom_id res chain seq x y z
N MET A 1 7.17 15.60 6.68
CA MET A 1 7.47 14.36 7.41
C MET A 1 8.22 13.47 6.44
N ALA A 2 9.33 12.86 6.85
CA ALA A 2 10.02 11.92 5.99
C ALA A 2 9.19 10.63 5.92
N THR A 3 8.91 10.14 4.71
CA THR A 3 8.23 8.87 4.51
C THR A 3 9.24 7.74 4.70
N TYR A 4 8.91 6.75 5.51
CA TYR A 4 9.72 5.54 5.65
C TYR A 4 9.45 4.63 4.45
N GLY A 5 10.42 4.56 3.55
CA GLY A 5 10.42 3.67 2.40
C GLY A 5 9.34 3.98 1.35
N ARG A 6 9.10 3.00 0.48
CA ARG A 6 8.08 2.99 -0.58
C ARG A 6 7.35 1.64 -0.52
N ILE A 7 6.06 1.66 -0.82
CA ILE A 7 5.33 0.43 -1.14
C ILE A 7 5.31 0.23 -2.65
N GLU A 8 5.71 -0.97 -3.08
CA GLU A 8 5.70 -1.36 -4.48
C GLU A 8 4.30 -1.83 -4.91
N GLU A 9 4.08 -1.86 -6.23
CA GLU A 9 2.81 -2.31 -6.78
C GLU A 9 2.51 -3.76 -6.41
N TYR A 10 1.22 -4.11 -6.40
CA TYR A 10 0.81 -5.51 -6.25
C TYR A 10 1.36 -6.37 -7.39
N ASP A 11 1.97 -7.51 -7.05
CA ASP A 11 2.47 -8.50 -8.00
C ASP A 11 1.71 -9.82 -7.85
N GLU A 12 1.26 -10.42 -8.95
CA GLU A 12 0.61 -11.75 -8.96
C GLU A 12 1.51 -12.87 -8.44
N THR A 13 2.84 -12.66 -8.37
CA THR A 13 3.76 -13.60 -7.73
C THR A 13 3.70 -13.59 -6.20
N GLU A 14 3.04 -12.59 -5.59
CA GLU A 14 2.85 -12.46 -4.15
C GLU A 14 1.42 -12.82 -3.74
N GLU A 15 1.29 -13.46 -2.59
CA GLU A 15 -0.01 -13.79 -2.03
C GLU A 15 -0.73 -12.52 -1.57
N TRP A 16 -1.98 -12.34 -1.99
CA TRP A 16 -2.77 -11.16 -1.66
C TRP A 16 -2.77 -10.78 -0.16
N PRO A 17 -2.91 -11.73 0.79
CA PRO A 17 -2.82 -11.41 2.22
C PRO A 17 -1.48 -10.79 2.64
N GLN A 18 -0.36 -11.20 2.03
CA GLN A 18 0.96 -10.64 2.32
C GLN A 18 1.10 -9.22 1.78
N TYR A 19 0.52 -8.94 0.60
CA TYR A 19 0.44 -7.58 0.07
C TYR A 19 -0.33 -6.63 1.01
N ILE A 20 -1.47 -7.09 1.54
CA ILE A 20 -2.25 -6.31 2.50
C ILE A 20 -1.47 -6.08 3.78
N GLU A 21 -0.82 -7.11 4.34
CA GLU A 21 -0.01 -6.98 5.57
C GLU A 21 1.13 -5.96 5.42
N ARG A 22 1.88 -5.98 4.30
CA ARG A 22 2.94 -4.98 4.07
C ARG A 22 2.37 -3.56 3.94
N MET A 23 1.17 -3.42 3.37
CA MET A 23 0.54 -2.11 3.19
C MET A 23 0.05 -1.54 4.52
N ASP A 24 -0.52 -2.37 5.39
CA ASP A 24 -0.92 -1.97 6.73
C ASP A 24 0.29 -1.50 7.55
N HIS A 25 1.40 -2.24 7.51
CA HIS A 25 2.64 -1.82 8.16
C HIS A 25 3.24 -0.53 7.56
N TYR A 26 3.10 -0.33 6.25
CA TYR A 26 3.52 0.92 5.61
C TYR A 26 2.72 2.11 6.13
N PHE A 27 1.40 1.98 6.29
CA PHE A 27 0.56 3.02 6.87
C PHE A 27 0.89 3.27 8.35
N GLU A 28 1.07 2.21 9.13
CA GLU A 28 1.44 2.29 10.55
C GLU A 28 2.79 3.01 10.74
N ALA A 29 3.83 2.59 10.02
CA ALA A 29 5.17 3.18 10.11
C ALA A 29 5.19 4.67 9.75
N ASN A 30 4.32 5.07 8.81
CA ASN A 30 4.20 6.46 8.37
C ASN A 30 3.16 7.27 9.14
N LYS A 31 2.54 6.69 10.18
CA LYS A 31 1.46 7.32 10.97
C LYS A 31 0.36 7.90 10.08
N MET A 32 -0.02 7.13 9.06
CA MET A 32 -1.11 7.49 8.17
C MET A 32 -2.42 7.04 8.82
N ASP A 33 -3.14 7.99 9.41
CA ASP A 33 -4.44 7.73 10.07
C ASP A 33 -5.63 8.15 9.21
N ASP A 34 -5.38 8.82 8.09
CA ASP A 34 -6.38 9.35 7.17
C ASP A 34 -6.79 8.29 6.14
N ASP A 35 -8.04 7.81 6.26
CA ASP A 35 -8.57 6.73 5.42
C ASP A 35 -8.68 7.12 3.93
N ASP A 36 -8.93 8.39 3.61
CA ASP A 36 -8.98 8.87 2.23
C ASP A 36 -7.58 8.85 1.60
N LYS A 37 -6.55 9.16 2.38
CA LYS A 37 -5.15 9.01 1.94
C LYS A 37 -4.76 7.56 1.76
N LYS A 38 -5.12 6.67 2.69
CA LYS A 38 -4.86 5.23 2.56
C LYS A 38 -5.48 4.67 1.29
N ARG A 39 -6.76 5.02 1.02
CA ARG A 39 -7.46 4.64 -0.21
C ARG A 39 -6.79 5.19 -1.47
N SER A 40 -6.39 6.46 -1.46
CA SER A 40 -5.72 7.09 -2.60
C SER A 40 -4.39 6.40 -2.91
N ILE A 41 -3.60 6.07 -1.87
CA ILE A 41 -2.34 5.33 -2.03
C ILE A 41 -2.62 3.93 -2.58
N PHE A 42 -3.54 3.19 -1.97
CA PHE A 42 -3.93 1.86 -2.43
C PHE A 42 -4.30 1.85 -3.92
N LEU A 43 -5.16 2.77 -4.36
CA LEU A 43 -5.55 2.89 -5.77
C LEU A 43 -4.36 3.23 -6.68
N SER A 44 -3.37 3.97 -6.18
CA SER A 44 -2.18 4.31 -6.94
C SER A 44 -1.18 3.15 -7.08
N VAL A 45 -1.21 2.16 -6.18
CA VAL A 45 -0.24 1.05 -6.15
C VAL A 45 -0.82 -0.33 -6.43
N ILE A 46 -2.14 -0.50 -6.53
CA ILE A 46 -2.74 -1.80 -6.87
C ILE A 46 -2.45 -2.26 -8.32
N GLY A 47 -1.87 -1.40 -9.15
CA GLY A 47 -1.41 -1.72 -10.50
C GLY A 47 -2.54 -1.76 -11.55
N ALA A 48 -2.22 -1.40 -12.79
CA ALA A 48 -3.19 -1.27 -13.89
C ALA A 48 -3.80 -2.60 -14.35
N LYS A 49 -3.22 -3.74 -13.96
CA LYS A 49 -3.62 -5.08 -14.42
C LYS A 49 -4.94 -5.57 -13.80
N THR A 50 -5.47 -4.83 -12.82
CA THR A 50 -6.77 -5.10 -12.20
C THR A 50 -7.95 -4.47 -12.94
N LEU A 51 -7.71 -3.80 -14.09
CA LEU A 51 -8.73 -3.31 -15.04
C LEU A 51 -8.89 -4.24 -16.26
#